data_AF-A0A444RQJ1-F1
#
_entry.id   AF-A0A444RQJ1-F1
#
_cell.length_a   1.000
_cell.length_b   1.000
_cell.length_c   1.000
_cell.angle_alpha   90.00
_cell.angle_beta   90.00
_cell.angle_gamma   90.00
#
_symmetry.space_group_name_H-M   'P 1'
#
loop_
_entity.id
_entity.type
_entity.pdbx_description
1 polymer ?
#
loop_
_entity_poly.entity_id
_entity_poly.type
_entity_poly.pdbx_seq_one_letter_code
_entity_poly.pdbx_strand_id
1 'polypeptide(L)'
;MALPSQEEKKGTYLEYSTLEWAIENRLTNGQPEGETSRVWNAILSKIFRIEDGYMTGPEMLHEGGRADLFTAHIVFNPMHEEKKFLVVECKAPGRETDDDLWAEAADQLARHLKSFKPRNRLYGAIANGKASK
;
A
#
# COMPACT_ATOMS: atom_id res chain seq x y z
N MET A 1 -16.87 2.10 -12.73
CA MET A 1 -16.74 0.71 -12.23
C MET A 1 -17.19 0.73 -10.77
N ALA A 2 -18.11 -0.13 -10.34
CA ALA A 2 -18.51 -0.18 -8.94
C ALA A 2 -17.43 -0.92 -8.14
N LEU A 3 -16.96 -0.33 -7.03
CA LEU A 3 -16.06 -1.02 -6.11
C LEU A 3 -16.80 -2.20 -5.46
N PRO A 4 -16.10 -3.30 -5.15
CA PRO A 4 -16.70 -4.43 -4.44
C PRO A 4 -17.29 -3.97 -3.10
N SER A 5 -18.39 -4.62 -2.70
CA SER A 5 -18.95 -4.43 -1.36
C SER A 5 -17.91 -4.82 -0.31
N GLN A 6 -17.86 -4.06 0.78
CA GLN A 6 -17.00 -4.36 1.93
C GLN A 6 -17.28 -5.78 2.43
N GLU A 7 -16.23 -6.57 2.59
CA GLU A 7 -16.32 -7.92 3.17
C GLU A 7 -16.76 -7.86 4.64
N GLU A 8 -17.33 -8.95 5.16
CA GLU A 8 -17.61 -9.05 6.60
C GLU A 8 -16.33 -8.76 7.39
N LYS A 9 -16.44 -8.04 8.51
CA LYS A 9 -15.26 -7.64 9.30
C LYS A 9 -14.42 -8.84 9.73
N LYS A 10 -15.08 -9.97 9.99
CA LYS A 10 -14.45 -11.19 10.50
C LYS A 10 -13.43 -11.75 9.51
N GLY A 11 -12.23 -12.05 10.00
CA GLY A 11 -11.11 -12.56 9.20
C GLY A 11 -10.38 -11.49 8.38
N THR A 12 -10.68 -10.20 8.57
CA THR A 12 -10.04 -9.10 7.84
C THR A 12 -9.23 -8.19 8.78
N TYR A 13 -8.52 -7.22 8.21
CA TYR A 13 -7.83 -6.19 9.00
C TYR A 13 -8.79 -5.29 9.82
N LEU A 14 -10.11 -5.35 9.56
CA LEU A 14 -11.12 -4.60 10.30
C LEU A 14 -11.46 -5.23 11.66
N GLU A 15 -10.97 -6.43 11.99
CA GLU A 15 -11.11 -6.98 13.35
C GLU A 15 -10.27 -6.21 14.38
N TYR A 16 -9.26 -5.47 13.93
CA TYR A 16 -8.40 -4.69 14.80
C TYR A 16 -9.02 -3.31 15.01
N SER A 17 -9.56 -3.06 16.20
CA SER A 17 -10.21 -1.79 16.56
C SER A 17 -9.34 -0.56 16.27
N THR A 18 -8.02 -0.67 16.40
CA THR A 18 -7.08 0.41 16.03
C THR A 18 -7.05 0.68 14.52
N LEU A 19 -7.11 -0.36 13.68
CA LEU A 19 -7.14 -0.19 12.21
C LEU A 19 -8.51 0.31 11.75
N GLU A 20 -9.58 -0.23 12.32
CA GLU A 20 -10.93 0.27 12.09
C GLU A 20 -11.05 1.76 12.43
N TRP A 21 -10.64 2.14 13.64
CA TRP A 21 -10.63 3.54 14.07
C TRP A 21 -9.75 4.41 13.15
N ALA A 22 -8.56 3.92 12.75
CA ALA A 22 -7.68 4.68 11.88
C ALA A 22 -8.29 4.89 10.49
N ILE A 23 -8.95 3.88 9.92
CA ILE A 23 -9.67 4.03 8.65
C ILE A 23 -10.77 5.08 8.79
N GLU A 24 -11.59 4.99 9.83
CA GLU A 24 -12.72 5.90 10.04
C GLU A 24 -12.32 7.35 10.32
N ASN A 25 -11.16 7.58 10.95
CA ASN A 25 -10.76 8.90 11.47
C ASN A 25 -9.57 9.52 10.72
N ARG A 26 -8.83 8.75 9.92
CA ARG A 26 -7.66 9.24 9.17
C ARG A 26 -7.88 9.26 7.66
N LEU A 27 -8.71 8.37 7.14
CA LEU A 27 -9.10 8.39 5.73
C LEU A 27 -10.35 9.24 5.58
N THR A 28 -10.23 10.54 5.90
CA THR A 28 -11.31 11.52 5.81
C THR A 28 -10.94 12.60 4.80
N ASN A 29 -11.92 13.19 4.12
CA ASN A 29 -11.66 14.22 3.10
C ASN A 29 -10.82 15.39 3.67
N GLY A 30 -9.84 15.86 2.89
CA GLY A 30 -8.93 16.94 3.26
C GLY A 30 -7.71 16.52 4.08
N GLN A 31 -7.59 15.25 4.49
CA GLN A 31 -6.38 14.74 5.12
C GLN A 31 -5.25 14.59 4.08
N PRO A 32 -3.97 14.69 4.51
CA PRO A 32 -2.85 14.51 3.62
C PRO A 32 -2.68 13.04 3.21
N GLU A 33 -2.04 12.82 2.05
CA GLU A 33 -1.68 11.49 1.53
C GLU A 33 -0.94 10.61 2.56
N GLY A 34 -0.13 11.21 3.42
CA GLY A 34 0.58 10.49 4.49
C GLY A 34 -0.34 9.76 5.48
N GLU A 35 -1.60 10.17 5.63
CA GLU A 35 -2.57 9.42 6.43
C GLU A 35 -3.01 8.12 5.71
N THR A 36 -3.19 8.17 4.39
CA THR A 36 -3.38 6.96 3.57
C THR A 36 -2.17 6.04 3.70
N SER A 37 -0.95 6.57 3.56
CA SER A 37 0.28 5.78 3.71
C SER A 37 0.42 5.17 5.11
N ARG A 38 0.04 5.90 6.16
CA ARG A 38 0.07 5.38 7.54
C ARG A 38 -0.89 4.21 7.72
N VAL A 39 -2.14 4.35 7.27
CA VAL A 39 -3.15 3.29 7.40
C VAL A 39 -2.74 2.06 6.60
N TRP A 40 -2.30 2.24 5.35
CA TRP A 40 -1.85 1.14 4.51
C TRP A 40 -0.59 0.47 5.05
N ASN A 41 0.38 1.21 5.59
CA ASN A 41 1.55 0.61 6.23
C ASN A 41 1.14 -0.29 7.41
N ALA A 42 0.17 0.14 8.21
CA ALA A 42 -0.33 -0.64 9.34
C ALA A 42 -1.09 -1.90 8.89
N ILE A 43 -1.93 -1.80 7.84
CA ILE A 43 -2.63 -2.95 7.25
C ILE A 43 -1.61 -3.95 6.69
N LEU A 44 -0.67 -3.49 5.88
CA LEU A 44 0.34 -4.33 5.24
C LEU A 44 1.25 -5.01 6.27
N SER A 45 1.71 -4.28 7.29
CA SER A 45 2.52 -4.86 8.38
C SER A 45 1.76 -5.93 9.18
N LYS A 46 0.42 -5.84 9.19
CA LYS A 46 -0.42 -6.83 9.88
C LYS A 46 -0.67 -8.08 9.04
N ILE A 47 -0.82 -7.92 7.73
CA ILE A 47 -1.03 -9.03 6.78
C ILE A 47 0.30 -9.76 6.52
N PHE A 48 1.36 -8.99 6.27
CA PHE A 48 2.70 -9.48 5.96
C PHE A 48 3.57 -9.35 7.21
N ARG A 49 3.47 -10.36 8.08
CA ARG A 49 4.07 -10.31 9.41
C ARG A 49 5.57 -10.58 9.40
N ILE A 50 6.27 -9.98 10.36
CA ILE A 50 7.71 -10.17 10.54
C ILE A 50 8.07 -11.61 10.94
N GLU A 51 7.20 -12.29 11.69
CA GLU A 51 7.38 -13.68 12.09
C GLU A 51 7.40 -14.64 10.89
N ASP A 52 6.77 -14.24 9.78
CA ASP A 52 6.74 -14.99 8.54
C ASP A 52 7.80 -14.50 7.54
N GLY A 53 8.71 -13.62 7.98
CA GLY A 53 9.84 -13.11 7.21
C GLY A 53 9.53 -11.88 6.35
N TYR A 54 8.38 -11.23 6.54
CA TYR A 54 8.02 -10.06 5.74
C TYR A 54 8.36 -8.73 6.41
N MET A 55 8.63 -7.73 5.59
CA MET A 55 8.83 -6.34 6.03
C MET A 55 8.13 -5.37 5.09
N THR A 56 7.35 -4.45 5.66
CA THR A 56 6.79 -3.30 4.97
C THR A 56 7.45 -2.03 5.49
N GLY A 57 7.76 -1.08 4.60
CA GLY A 57 8.32 0.19 5.00
C GLY A 57 8.01 1.33 4.03
N PRO A 58 8.14 2.57 4.51
CA PRO A 58 8.06 3.75 3.65
C PRO A 58 9.29 3.86 2.75
N GLU A 59 9.12 4.56 1.64
CA GLU A 59 10.19 5.16 0.82
C GLU A 59 11.32 4.20 0.38
N MET A 60 11.28 3.84 -0.90
CA MET A 60 12.51 3.47 -1.61
C MET A 60 12.84 4.57 -2.62
N LEU A 61 13.96 5.26 -2.44
CA LEU A 61 14.51 6.09 -3.52
C LEU A 61 15.02 5.14 -4.60
N HIS A 62 14.44 5.20 -5.79
CA HIS A 62 14.91 4.43 -6.93
C HIS A 62 14.91 5.30 -8.19
N GLU A 63 15.58 4.86 -9.25
CA GLU A 63 15.74 5.60 -10.51
C GLU A 63 14.40 6.05 -11.15
N GLY A 64 13.27 5.45 -10.75
CA GLY A 64 11.91 5.79 -11.21
C GLY A 64 11.12 6.76 -10.32
N GLY A 65 11.69 7.23 -9.19
CA GLY A 65 11.04 8.13 -8.22
C GLY A 65 10.94 7.51 -6.82
N ARG A 66 10.09 8.12 -5.96
CA ARG A 66 9.73 7.60 -4.64
C ARG A 66 8.37 6.92 -4.70
N ALA A 67 8.33 5.62 -4.39
CA ALA A 67 7.08 4.93 -4.08
C ALA A 67 6.78 5.10 -2.58
N ASP A 68 5.50 5.20 -2.23
CA ASP A 68 5.09 5.44 -0.85
C ASP A 68 5.41 4.28 0.08
N LEU A 69 5.04 3.05 -0.33
CA LEU A 69 5.27 1.85 0.46
C LEU A 69 5.80 0.71 -0.41
N PHE A 70 6.66 -0.12 0.18
CA PHE A 70 7.06 -1.40 -0.39
C PHE A 70 6.87 -2.51 0.64
N THR A 71 6.63 -3.73 0.16
CA THR A 71 6.70 -4.95 0.98
C THR A 71 7.65 -5.95 0.35
N ALA A 72 8.52 -6.51 1.20
CA ALA A 72 9.51 -7.51 0.84
C ALA A 72 9.38 -8.77 1.70
N HIS A 73 9.77 -9.90 1.14
CA HIS A 73 10.00 -11.14 1.87
C HIS A 73 11.50 -11.35 2.03
N ILE A 74 11.96 -11.47 3.27
CA ILE A 74 13.34 -11.76 3.62
C ILE A 74 13.52 -13.27 3.71
N VAL A 75 14.21 -13.84 2.73
CA VAL A 75 14.51 -15.26 2.68
C VAL A 75 15.87 -15.50 3.31
N PHE A 76 15.86 -16.12 4.49
CA PHE A 76 17.05 -16.52 5.24
C PHE A 76 17.69 -17.76 4.60
N ASN A 77 18.49 -17.54 3.56
CA ASN A 77 19.41 -18.50 2.94
C ASN A 77 20.86 -18.07 3.26
N PRO A 78 21.91 -18.82 2.88
CA PRO A 78 23.30 -18.47 3.19
C PRO A 78 23.75 -17.06 2.74
N MET A 79 23.02 -16.42 1.81
CA MET A 79 23.31 -15.08 1.33
C MET A 79 22.32 -14.01 1.81
N HIS A 80 21.25 -14.37 2.53
CA HIS A 80 20.11 -13.52 2.90
C HIS A 80 19.56 -12.71 1.71
N GLU A 81 18.42 -13.11 1.17
CA GLU A 81 17.83 -12.45 0.00
C GLU A 81 16.59 -11.65 0.36
N GLU A 82 16.60 -10.34 0.05
CA GLU A 82 15.42 -9.49 0.12
C GLU A 82 14.64 -9.54 -1.21
N LYS A 83 13.43 -10.08 -1.18
CA LYS A 83 12.54 -10.19 -2.34
C LYS A 83 11.39 -9.20 -2.24
N LYS A 84 11.57 -8.02 -2.86
CA LYS A 84 10.50 -7.05 -3.05
C LYS A 84 9.43 -7.62 -3.99
N PHE A 85 8.17 -7.56 -3.57
CA PHE A 85 7.07 -8.14 -4.34
C PHE A 85 5.81 -7.26 -4.40
N LEU A 86 5.68 -6.23 -3.56
CA LEU A 86 4.54 -5.32 -3.60
C LEU A 86 5.02 -3.86 -3.49
N VAL A 87 4.50 -3.02 -4.38
CA VAL A 87 4.64 -1.56 -4.35
C VAL A 87 3.25 -0.96 -4.20
N VAL A 88 3.07 -0.02 -3.28
CA VAL A 88 1.81 0.70 -3.11
C VAL A 88 2.05 2.19 -3.28
N GLU A 89 1.31 2.77 -4.22
CA GLU A 89 1.22 4.21 -4.44
C GLU A 89 -0.01 4.74 -3.72
N CYS A 90 0.20 5.56 -2.69
CA CYS A 90 -0.86 6.16 -1.91
C CYS A 90 -1.29 7.50 -2.53
N LYS A 91 -2.56 7.84 -2.36
CA LYS A 91 -3.11 9.15 -2.68
C LYS A 91 -3.95 9.67 -1.53
N ALA A 92 -4.07 11.00 -1.46
CA ALA A 92 -4.90 11.66 -0.45
C ALA A 92 -6.36 11.18 -0.52
N PRO A 93 -7.01 10.95 0.65
CA PRO A 93 -8.40 10.54 0.71
C PRO A 93 -9.35 11.62 0.19
N GLY A 94 -10.54 11.22 -0.26
CA GLY A 94 -11.56 12.13 -0.80
C GLY A 94 -11.38 12.50 -2.27
N ARG A 95 -10.43 11.86 -2.96
CA ARG A 95 -10.16 12.03 -4.40
C ARG A 95 -10.42 10.75 -5.19
N GLU A 96 -11.28 9.87 -4.71
CA GLU A 96 -11.58 8.55 -5.28
C GLU A 96 -12.25 8.65 -6.66
N THR A 97 -12.91 9.77 -6.94
CA THR A 97 -13.62 10.02 -8.20
C THR A 97 -12.83 10.89 -9.18
N ASP A 98 -11.56 11.18 -8.88
CA ASP A 98 -10.69 12.01 -9.71
C ASP A 98 -9.95 11.13 -10.71
N ASP A 99 -10.47 11.03 -11.94
CA ASP A 99 -9.92 10.16 -12.98
C ASP A 99 -8.48 10.54 -13.37
N ASP A 100 -8.15 11.84 -13.36
CA ASP A 100 -6.81 12.33 -13.68
C ASP A 100 -5.79 11.89 -12.61
N LEU A 101 -6.19 11.92 -11.34
CA LEU A 101 -5.39 11.40 -10.24
C LEU A 101 -5.12 9.89 -10.38
N TRP A 102 -6.12 9.11 -10.79
CA TRP A 102 -5.96 7.68 -11.03
C TRP A 102 -5.01 7.40 -12.19
N ALA A 103 -5.11 8.16 -13.27
CA ALA A 103 -4.20 8.05 -14.41
C ALA A 103 -2.76 8.40 -14.00
N GLU A 104 -2.56 9.49 -13.27
CA GLU A 104 -1.24 9.90 -12.78
C GLU A 104 -0.64 8.84 -11.84
N ALA A 105 -1.43 8.34 -10.89
CA ALA A 105 -1.00 7.30 -9.95
C ALA A 105 -0.65 5.99 -10.68
N ALA A 106 -1.40 5.62 -11.72
CA ALA A 106 -1.10 4.46 -12.54
C ALA A 106 0.22 4.62 -13.31
N ASP A 107 0.48 5.81 -13.86
CA ASP A 107 1.74 6.12 -14.55
C ASP A 107 2.93 6.13 -13.58
N GLN A 108 2.77 6.68 -12.37
CA GLN A 108 3.77 6.61 -11.30
C GLN A 108 4.09 5.16 -10.94
N LEU A 109 3.05 4.37 -10.64
CA LEU A 109 3.20 2.96 -10.31
C LEU A 109 3.87 2.17 -11.46
N ALA A 110 3.50 2.40 -12.71
CA ALA A 110 4.10 1.73 -13.86
C ALA A 110 5.59 2.05 -14.00
N ARG A 111 6.03 3.29 -13.72
CA ARG A 111 7.45 3.66 -13.69
C ARG A 111 8.20 2.92 -12.59
N HIS A 112 7.62 2.83 -11.39
CA HIS A 112 8.21 2.05 -10.29
C HIS A 112 8.37 0.59 -10.69
N LEU A 113 7.32 -0.06 -11.16
CA LEU A 113 7.37 -1.47 -11.53
C LEU A 113 8.43 -1.78 -12.61
N LYS A 114 8.58 -0.91 -13.62
CA LYS A 114 9.61 -1.06 -14.67
C LYS A 114 11.03 -0.90 -14.14
N SER A 115 11.21 -0.15 -13.07
CA SER A 115 12.53 0.17 -12.52
C SER A 115 13.12 -0.97 -11.66
N PHE A 116 12.28 -1.89 -11.19
CA PHE A 116 12.74 -3.09 -10.51
C PHE A 116 13.27 -4.12 -11.50
N LYS A 117 14.41 -4.74 -11.15
CA LYS A 117 14.97 -5.84 -11.96
C LYS A 117 13.96 -7.01 -12.00
N PRO A 118 13.78 -7.68 -13.15
CA PRO A 118 12.75 -8.69 -13.38
C PRO A 118 12.95 -10.02 -12.63
N ARG A 119 13.79 -10.05 -11.58
CA ARG A 119 14.14 -11.28 -10.87
C ARG A 119 12.98 -11.87 -10.09
N ASN A 120 11.99 -11.07 -9.69
CA ASN A 120 10.84 -11.50 -8.91
C ASN A 120 9.52 -10.99 -9.53
N ARG A 121 8.42 -11.71 -9.28
CA ARG A 121 7.08 -11.19 -9.54
C ARG A 121 6.84 -9.98 -8.64
N LEU A 122 6.54 -8.85 -9.27
CA LEU A 122 6.26 -7.59 -8.59
C LEU A 122 4.83 -7.18 -8.89
N TYR A 123 4.09 -6.88 -7.84
CA TYR A 123 2.71 -6.41 -7.88
C TYR A 123 2.68 -4.93 -7.51
N GLY A 124 1.74 -4.22 -8.11
CA GLY A 124 1.49 -2.81 -7.82
C GLY A 124 0.06 -2.62 -7.35
N ALA A 125 -0.14 -1.73 -6.39
CA ALA A 125 -1.46 -1.28 -5.96
C ALA A 125 -1.48 0.25 -5.87
N ILE A 126 -2.65 0.84 -6.13
CA ILE A 126 -2.93 2.24 -5.83
C ILE A 126 -3.88 2.25 -4.65
N ALA A 127 -3.48 2.95 -3.60
CA ALA A 127 -4.20 3.11 -2.36
C ALA A 127 -4.80 4.51 -2.32
N ASN A 128 -6.09 4.60 -2.58
CA ASN A 128 -6.87 5.81 -2.34
C ASN A 128 -7.77 5.52 -1.15
N GLY A 129 -7.47 6.13 -0.01
CA GLY A 129 -8.25 5.92 1.20
C GLY A 129 -9.66 6.46 1.00
N LYS A 130 -10.68 5.58 0.91
CA LYS A 130 -12.06 6.03 0.75
C LYS A 130 -12.46 6.90 1.94
N ALA A 131 -12.79 8.15 1.67
CA ALA A 131 -13.30 9.07 2.68
C ALA A 131 -14.47 8.43 3.43
N SER A 132 -14.31 8.19 4.73
CA SER A 132 -15.46 7.94 5.61
C SER A 132 -16.34 9.19 5.64
N LYS A 133 -17.65 8.97 5.77
CA LYS A 133 -18.64 10.06 5.82
C LYS A 133 -18.51 10.89 7.08
#